data_AF-A0A8H3CFY1-F1
#
_entry.id   AF-A0A8H3CFY1-F1
#
_cell.length_a   1.000
_cell.length_b   1.000
_cell.length_c   1.000
_cell.angle_alpha   90.00
_cell.angle_beta   90.00
_cell.angle_gamma   90.00
#
_symmetry.space_group_name_H-M   'P 1'
#
loop_
_entity.id
_entity.type
_entity.pdbx_description
1 polymer ?
#
loop_
_entity_poly.entity_id
_entity_poly.type
_entity_poly.pdbx_seq_one_letter_code
_entity_poly.pdbx_strand_id
1 'polypeptide(L)'
;MDIIIPGTPQAIFNLIFASRFLEDFLRWEQGFMEIQISGWHPRRPGSLLLVRSMTYINPFSDPVCSKQIIYELKDYTLHFDFDDYVSILTVMRIPGIPSENVFLIKVKTCIMWASATASRLIVTIAVEWTGMSFIESIIDKSTINNQIQYYIELEDAMRSYISAHRTEFVPDNVVGDAEAQSWLESVPIRDSGLQDSIPVAPKRTSLSQPADTALRGTLPPPLILVTRDGATSASQSLAASITGQPPNRICSLHTSATGDSSKDNSRFISEEDLGSVPIELTGYELSTSQYPTEVPDDLQPHSPRYVASVMYDCLIQHGCPDLTASIDPLGFSSSAVAEGGFGDIWAGRLYNTRGKLAIKLLRFAPLTEDATKKDLKRITREIYNWSKLDHENVNKLMGVTMFRERLAMVSEWMEHGNLRQYLSRNLKVNRRALCVQIARGVAYLHEVNMVHGDLKACNILVSLNGILKITDFDYSISSECSLGLSVTTRMGGGTYRWMAPELLLDEDPPQRNTKTDIYALGMTFLETITNANPYSECQHESQIYRKLSRNEHPKRPEEYFPATEWGARMWSLLFQCWDFNPVLRPTANTVLKSLLVFENET
;
A
#
# COMPACT_ATOMS: atom_id res chain seq x y z
N MET A 1 15.36 0.10 -4.27
CA MET A 1 16.43 -0.24 -5.24
C MET A 1 17.61 -0.73 -4.44
N ASP A 2 18.24 -1.82 -4.85
CA ASP A 2 19.46 -2.36 -4.23
C ASP A 2 20.18 -3.18 -5.31
N ILE A 3 21.21 -2.60 -5.91
CA ILE A 3 21.91 -3.15 -7.09
C ILE A 3 23.42 -2.91 -7.00
N ILE A 4 24.20 -3.71 -7.73
CA ILE A 4 25.64 -3.54 -7.89
C ILE A 4 25.92 -3.03 -9.31
N ILE A 5 26.61 -1.89 -9.40
CA ILE A 5 26.84 -1.12 -10.63
C ILE A 5 28.34 -1.03 -10.90
N PRO A 6 28.82 -1.25 -12.15
CA PRO A 6 30.21 -1.02 -12.49
C PRO A 6 30.56 0.47 -12.39
N GLY A 7 31.62 0.81 -11.65
CA GLY A 7 31.99 2.18 -11.30
C GLY A 7 32.42 2.34 -9.85
N THR A 8 33.23 3.36 -9.56
CA THR A 8 33.57 3.77 -8.18
C THR A 8 32.41 4.56 -7.55
N PRO A 9 32.31 4.66 -6.21
CA PRO A 9 31.26 5.44 -5.55
C PRO A 9 31.27 6.91 -5.98
N GLN A 10 32.45 7.45 -6.31
CA GLN A 10 32.61 8.78 -6.87
C GLN A 10 32.08 8.88 -8.32
N ALA A 11 32.29 7.89 -9.17
CA ALA A 11 31.74 7.87 -10.53
C ALA A 11 30.20 7.79 -10.52
N ILE A 12 29.63 6.89 -9.70
CA ILE A 12 28.17 6.74 -9.56
C ILE A 12 27.54 7.98 -8.91
N PHE A 13 28.19 8.55 -7.88
CA PHE A 13 27.75 9.83 -7.32
C PHE A 13 27.78 10.94 -8.37
N ASN A 14 28.88 11.08 -9.11
CA ASN A 14 29.00 12.13 -10.12
C ASN A 14 27.94 12.00 -11.21
N LEU A 15 27.66 10.78 -11.69
CA LEU A 15 26.61 10.52 -12.67
C LEU A 15 25.25 11.08 -12.22
N ILE A 16 24.78 10.69 -11.03
CA ILE A 16 23.44 11.05 -10.51
C ILE A 16 23.41 12.49 -9.95
N PHE A 17 24.46 12.95 -9.28
CA PHE A 17 24.42 14.13 -8.40
C PHE A 17 25.29 15.33 -8.84
N ALA A 18 26.17 15.18 -9.84
CA ALA A 18 27.06 16.27 -10.30
C ALA A 18 27.11 16.49 -11.82
N SER A 19 26.74 15.50 -12.62
CA SER A 19 26.75 15.56 -14.09
C SER A 19 25.43 16.10 -14.67
N ARG A 20 25.38 16.28 -16.00
CA ARG A 20 24.13 16.62 -16.72
C ARG A 20 23.17 15.45 -16.92
N PHE A 21 23.62 14.21 -16.72
CA PHE A 21 22.81 13.01 -16.94
C PHE A 21 21.43 13.10 -16.25
N LEU A 22 21.36 13.57 -15.01
CA LEU A 22 20.08 13.74 -14.32
C LEU A 22 19.20 14.84 -14.94
N GLU A 23 19.76 15.93 -15.45
CA GLU A 23 18.98 16.96 -16.15
C GLU A 23 18.43 16.42 -17.48
N ASP A 24 19.27 15.73 -18.26
CA ASP A 24 18.88 15.13 -19.53
C ASP A 24 17.87 13.98 -19.36
N PHE A 25 18.03 13.12 -18.34
CA PHE A 25 17.05 12.09 -17.97
C PHE A 25 15.68 12.70 -17.60
N LEU A 26 15.66 13.70 -16.71
CA LEU A 26 14.43 14.39 -16.32
C LEU A 26 13.78 15.09 -17.53
N ARG A 27 14.57 15.58 -18.49
CA ARG A 27 14.09 16.36 -19.65
C ARG A 27 13.60 15.49 -20.81
N TRP A 28 14.31 14.41 -21.13
CA TRP A 28 14.11 13.64 -22.37
C TRP A 28 13.46 12.27 -22.16
N GLU A 29 13.64 11.65 -20.99
CA GLU A 29 13.03 10.36 -20.66
C GLU A 29 11.78 10.54 -19.80
N GLN A 30 11.86 11.35 -18.74
CA GLN A 30 10.69 11.71 -17.91
C GLN A 30 9.82 12.81 -18.54
N GLY A 31 10.34 13.54 -19.54
CA GLY A 31 9.62 14.57 -20.27
C GLY A 31 9.31 15.85 -19.47
N PHE A 32 9.99 16.11 -18.35
CA PHE A 32 9.70 17.24 -17.48
C PHE A 32 10.16 18.58 -18.06
N MET A 33 9.38 19.61 -17.77
CA MET A 33 9.56 20.99 -18.21
C MET A 33 10.10 21.88 -17.09
N GLU A 34 10.64 23.05 -17.46
CA GLU A 34 11.11 24.10 -16.54
C GLU A 34 12.09 23.63 -15.45
N ILE A 35 12.84 22.55 -15.73
CA ILE A 35 13.85 21.97 -14.82
C ILE A 35 14.89 23.04 -14.44
N GLN A 36 14.98 23.31 -13.14
CA GLN A 36 15.99 24.16 -12.50
C GLN A 36 16.71 23.34 -11.43
N ILE A 37 18.05 23.35 -11.46
CA ILE A 37 18.90 22.62 -10.52
C ILE A 37 19.92 23.59 -9.95
N SER A 38 19.97 23.76 -8.63
CA SER A 38 21.02 24.56 -8.00
C SER A 38 22.35 23.81 -7.95
N GLY A 39 23.45 24.56 -7.98
CA GLY A 39 24.72 24.04 -7.50
C GLY A 39 24.63 23.60 -6.03
N TRP A 40 25.50 22.69 -5.63
CA TRP A 40 25.68 22.31 -4.22
C TRP A 40 26.26 23.48 -3.41
N HIS A 41 25.69 23.74 -2.22
CA HIS A 41 26.14 24.77 -1.31
C HIS A 41 26.10 24.27 0.16
N PRO A 42 26.92 24.82 1.08
CA PRO A 42 26.86 24.46 2.49
C PRO A 42 25.45 24.62 3.10
N ARG A 43 25.01 23.66 3.93
CA ARG A 43 23.72 23.72 4.65
C ARG A 43 23.63 24.90 5.62
N ARG A 44 24.79 25.32 6.15
CA ARG A 44 25.04 26.52 6.97
C ARG A 44 26.47 26.99 6.69
N PRO A 45 26.83 28.27 6.94
CA PRO A 45 28.21 28.74 6.81
C PRO A 45 29.19 27.83 7.58
N GLY A 46 30.27 27.38 6.92
CA GLY A 46 31.26 26.47 7.50
C GLY A 46 30.84 25.00 7.62
N SER A 47 29.65 24.60 7.15
CA SER A 47 29.23 23.19 7.19
C SER A 47 29.75 22.39 6.00
N LEU A 48 30.35 21.22 6.26
CA LEU A 48 30.76 20.25 5.23
C LEU A 48 29.56 19.52 4.59
N LEU A 49 28.39 19.52 5.23
CA LEU A 49 27.19 18.90 4.68
C LEU A 49 26.57 19.85 3.64
N LEU A 50 26.62 19.44 2.38
CA LEU A 50 26.11 20.21 1.25
C LEU A 50 24.61 19.97 1.03
N VAL A 51 23.95 20.96 0.44
CA VAL A 51 22.55 20.94 0.00
C VAL A 51 22.48 21.45 -1.44
N ARG A 52 21.57 20.88 -2.24
CA ARG A 52 21.09 21.48 -3.49
C ARG A 52 19.57 21.49 -3.50
N SER A 53 18.97 22.45 -4.22
CA SER A 53 17.53 22.52 -4.47
C SER A 53 17.24 22.29 -5.95
N MET A 54 16.10 21.68 -6.26
CA MET A 54 15.67 21.43 -7.63
C MET A 54 14.17 21.72 -7.76
N THR A 55 13.75 22.23 -8.90
CA THR A 55 12.34 22.41 -9.25
C THR A 55 12.11 21.93 -10.67
N TYR A 56 11.02 21.22 -10.92
CA TYR A 56 10.60 20.86 -12.28
C TYR A 56 9.08 20.72 -12.37
N ILE A 57 8.57 20.78 -13.59
CA ILE A 57 7.14 20.70 -13.91
C ILE A 57 6.87 19.42 -14.70
N ASN A 58 5.90 18.62 -14.25
CA ASN A 58 5.38 17.52 -15.07
C ASN A 58 4.29 18.08 -16.03
N PRO A 59 4.46 17.98 -17.36
CA PRO A 59 3.48 18.49 -18.33
C PRO A 59 2.24 17.59 -18.47
N PHE A 60 2.29 16.34 -18.02
CA PHE A 60 1.14 15.43 -18.01
C PHE A 60 0.21 15.80 -16.85
N SER A 61 -0.77 16.66 -17.15
CA SER A 61 -1.81 17.06 -16.20
C SER A 61 -2.59 15.86 -15.67
N ASP A 62 -2.86 15.87 -14.36
CA ASP A 62 -3.86 15.00 -13.74
C ASP A 62 -5.22 15.17 -14.47
N PRO A 63 -5.89 14.09 -14.94
CA PRO A 63 -7.22 14.19 -15.55
C PRO A 63 -8.30 14.81 -14.64
N VAL A 64 -8.03 15.00 -13.34
CA VAL A 64 -8.87 15.73 -12.38
C VAL A 64 -8.54 17.24 -12.33
N CYS A 65 -7.33 17.67 -12.68
CA CYS A 65 -6.87 19.05 -12.49
C CYS A 65 -6.14 19.63 -13.71
N SER A 66 -6.69 20.67 -14.32
CA SER A 66 -6.08 21.40 -15.45
C SER A 66 -4.93 22.34 -15.03
N LYS A 67 -4.11 21.93 -14.07
CA LYS A 67 -2.92 22.65 -13.59
C LYS A 67 -1.69 21.77 -13.79
N GLN A 68 -0.59 22.40 -14.17
CA GLN A 68 0.73 21.80 -14.18
C GLN A 68 1.15 21.42 -12.75
N ILE A 69 1.74 20.24 -12.58
CA ILE A 69 2.20 19.77 -11.27
C ILE A 69 3.67 20.17 -11.10
N ILE A 70 3.94 20.99 -10.09
CA ILE A 70 5.28 21.46 -9.72
C ILE A 70 5.85 20.51 -8.65
N TYR A 71 7.10 20.09 -8.83
CA TYR A 71 7.86 19.33 -7.84
C TYR A 71 8.98 20.20 -7.29
N GLU A 72 9.08 20.29 -5.95
CA GLU A 72 10.18 20.95 -5.25
C GLU A 72 11.01 19.91 -4.49
N LEU A 73 12.29 19.75 -4.85
CA LEU A 73 13.20 18.79 -4.22
C LEU A 73 14.33 19.53 -3.50
N LYS A 74 14.78 18.98 -2.36
CA LYS A 74 15.98 19.42 -1.65
C LYS A 74 16.80 18.21 -1.24
N ASP A 75 17.99 18.10 -1.80
CA ASP A 75 18.93 17.04 -1.47
C ASP A 75 19.82 17.49 -0.33
N TYR A 76 19.90 16.68 0.72
CA TYR A 76 20.74 16.89 1.88
C TYR A 76 21.82 15.83 1.94
N THR A 77 23.08 16.24 1.97
CA THR A 77 24.19 15.35 2.33
C THR A 77 24.00 14.91 3.78
N LEU A 78 23.89 13.59 4.03
CA LEU A 78 23.87 13.01 5.37
C LEU A 78 25.26 12.53 5.79
N HIS A 79 25.94 11.84 4.89
CA HIS A 79 27.32 11.40 5.02
C HIS A 79 28.00 11.45 3.65
N PHE A 80 29.30 11.70 3.61
CA PHE A 80 30.03 11.96 2.37
C PHE A 80 31.50 11.57 2.51
N ASP A 81 31.76 10.27 2.36
CA ASP A 81 33.09 9.73 2.19
C ASP A 81 33.07 8.74 1.01
N PHE A 82 34.05 8.82 0.11
CA PHE A 82 34.11 7.89 -1.03
C PHE A 82 34.85 6.59 -0.69
N ASP A 83 35.55 6.54 0.46
CA ASP A 83 36.25 5.34 0.94
C ASP A 83 35.38 4.51 1.93
N ASP A 84 34.36 5.13 2.55
CA ASP A 84 33.30 4.47 3.34
C ASP A 84 31.97 4.43 2.56
N TYR A 85 31.13 5.46 2.67
CA TYR A 85 29.93 5.62 1.84
C TYR A 85 29.47 7.08 1.65
N VAL A 86 28.74 7.34 0.58
CA VAL A 86 27.99 8.59 0.38
C VAL A 86 26.52 8.34 0.61
N SER A 87 25.86 9.14 1.45
CA SER A 87 24.42 9.09 1.61
C SER A 87 23.77 10.47 1.46
N ILE A 88 22.83 10.54 0.52
CA ILE A 88 22.05 11.73 0.19
C ILE A 88 20.58 11.46 0.55
N LEU A 89 19.94 12.43 1.20
CA LEU A 89 18.51 12.44 1.49
C LEU A 89 17.83 13.50 0.62
N THR A 90 17.14 13.05 -0.43
CA THR A 90 16.21 13.87 -1.20
C THR A 90 14.92 14.04 -0.40
N VAL A 91 14.52 15.28 -0.12
CA VAL A 91 13.20 15.63 0.42
C VAL A 91 12.41 16.30 -0.69
N MET A 92 11.33 15.67 -1.13
CA MET A 92 10.43 16.15 -2.18
C MET A 92 9.11 16.65 -1.57
N ARG A 93 8.64 17.78 -2.11
CA ARG A 93 7.32 18.37 -1.92
C ARG A 93 6.67 18.60 -3.28
N ILE A 94 5.34 18.66 -3.30
CA ILE A 94 4.56 18.85 -4.52
C ILE A 94 3.52 19.95 -4.23
N PRO A 95 3.84 21.25 -4.44
CA PRO A 95 2.92 22.33 -4.09
C PRO A 95 1.60 22.26 -4.88
N GLY A 96 0.49 22.58 -4.21
CA GLY A 96 -0.84 22.69 -4.80
C GLY A 96 -1.67 21.40 -4.86
N ILE A 97 -1.14 20.26 -4.40
CA ILE A 97 -1.94 19.02 -4.24
C ILE A 97 -2.61 18.97 -2.87
N PRO A 98 -3.69 18.19 -2.68
CA PRO A 98 -4.30 18.05 -1.36
C PRO A 98 -3.30 17.45 -0.35
N SER A 99 -3.36 17.91 0.90
CA SER A 99 -2.44 17.53 1.99
C SER A 99 -0.96 17.96 1.84
N GLU A 100 -0.61 18.85 0.91
CA GLU A 100 0.76 19.38 0.70
C GLU A 100 1.53 19.85 1.97
N ASN A 101 0.82 20.25 3.04
CA ASN A 101 1.40 20.76 4.29
C ASN A 101 1.46 19.72 5.43
N VAL A 102 0.99 18.49 5.21
CA VAL A 102 0.96 17.42 6.22
C VAL A 102 1.75 16.16 5.85
N PHE A 103 2.42 16.14 4.68
CA PHE A 103 3.40 15.10 4.37
C PHE A 103 4.60 15.62 3.60
N LEU A 104 5.65 14.79 3.56
CA LEU A 104 6.84 15.01 2.75
C LEU A 104 7.42 13.67 2.30
N ILE A 105 7.92 13.64 1.07
CA ILE A 105 8.45 12.42 0.46
C ILE A 105 9.96 12.42 0.68
N LYS A 106 10.48 11.35 1.29
CA LYS A 106 11.92 11.19 1.58
C LYS A 106 12.47 10.03 0.79
N VAL A 107 13.53 10.28 0.03
CA VAL A 107 14.31 9.24 -0.62
C VAL A 107 15.74 9.32 -0.11
N LYS A 108 16.20 8.25 0.54
CA LYS A 108 17.59 8.12 0.97
C LYS A 108 18.31 7.23 -0.03
N THR A 109 19.28 7.83 -0.72
CA THR A 109 20.23 7.15 -1.60
C THR A 109 21.51 6.90 -0.81
N CYS A 110 22.09 5.71 -0.97
CA CYS A 110 23.36 5.30 -0.38
C CYS A 110 24.24 4.66 -1.46
N ILE A 111 25.49 5.11 -1.57
CA ILE A 111 26.48 4.65 -2.54
C ILE A 111 27.72 4.22 -1.76
N MET A 112 28.15 2.98 -1.91
CA MET A 112 29.29 2.39 -1.21
C MET A 112 30.02 1.42 -2.13
N TRP A 113 31.26 1.05 -1.82
CA TRP A 113 31.96 -0.01 -2.55
C TRP A 113 31.25 -1.36 -2.40
N ALA A 114 31.08 -2.07 -3.52
CA ALA A 114 30.73 -3.50 -3.54
C ALA A 114 31.99 -4.36 -3.71
N SER A 115 32.89 -3.91 -4.59
CA SER A 115 34.20 -4.50 -4.85
C SER A 115 35.12 -3.45 -5.48
N ALA A 116 36.38 -3.79 -5.78
CA ALA A 116 37.38 -2.85 -6.31
C ALA A 116 37.02 -2.22 -7.68
N THR A 117 35.96 -2.67 -8.36
CA THR A 117 35.48 -2.11 -9.65
C THR A 117 34.00 -1.71 -9.65
N ALA A 118 33.29 -1.91 -8.55
CA ALA A 118 31.83 -1.78 -8.53
C ALA A 118 31.31 -1.15 -7.24
N SER A 119 30.18 -0.44 -7.36
CA SER A 119 29.50 0.22 -6.25
C SER A 119 28.13 -0.38 -6.03
N ARG A 120 27.76 -0.56 -4.76
CA ARG A 120 26.38 -0.88 -4.38
C ARG A 120 25.57 0.41 -4.28
N LEU A 121 24.46 0.49 -5.00
CA LEU A 121 23.50 1.58 -4.95
C LEU A 121 22.23 1.12 -4.24
N ILE A 122 21.98 1.66 -3.04
CA ILE A 122 20.78 1.39 -2.25
C ILE A 122 19.91 2.64 -2.26
N VAL A 123 18.65 2.50 -2.64
CA VAL A 123 17.64 3.58 -2.58
C VAL A 123 16.42 3.10 -1.80
N THR A 124 16.16 3.77 -0.68
CA THR A 124 14.99 3.55 0.19
C THR A 124 14.07 4.76 0.14
N ILE A 125 12.78 4.55 -0.11
CA ILE A 125 11.73 5.57 -0.18
C ILE A 125 10.87 5.47 1.07
N ALA A 126 10.53 6.60 1.68
CA ALA A 126 9.56 6.74 2.75
C ALA A 126 8.67 7.96 2.48
N VAL A 127 7.41 7.89 2.88
CA VAL A 127 6.55 9.07 3.01
C VAL A 127 6.44 9.34 4.52
N GLU A 128 6.75 10.56 4.94
CA GLU A 128 6.60 10.98 6.34
C GLU A 128 5.42 11.93 6.45
N TRP A 129 4.48 11.58 7.34
CA TRP A 129 3.32 12.39 7.68
C TRP A 129 3.61 13.24 8.92
N THR A 130 3.37 14.54 8.81
CA THR A 130 3.48 15.53 9.90
C THR A 130 2.11 15.96 10.43
N GLY A 131 1.04 15.32 9.94
CA GLY A 131 -0.36 15.46 10.35
C GLY A 131 -1.22 14.48 9.56
N MET A 132 -2.44 14.19 10.04
CA MET A 132 -3.31 13.16 9.44
C MET A 132 -3.85 13.57 8.06
N SER A 133 -4.13 12.61 7.18
CA SER A 133 -4.85 12.86 5.92
C SER A 133 -5.85 11.77 5.54
N PHE A 134 -7.05 12.19 5.13
CA PHE A 134 -8.10 11.33 4.56
C PHE A 134 -7.71 10.64 3.24
N ILE A 135 -6.57 11.01 2.65
CA ILE A 135 -6.00 10.37 1.46
C ILE A 135 -4.57 9.85 1.70
N GLU A 136 -4.15 9.71 2.95
CA GLU A 136 -2.82 9.23 3.38
C GLU A 136 -2.42 7.93 2.65
N SER A 137 -3.24 6.88 2.76
CA SER A 137 -3.01 5.60 2.08
C SER A 137 -3.06 5.67 0.53
N ILE A 138 -3.72 6.68 -0.05
CA ILE A 138 -3.74 6.91 -1.50
C ILE A 138 -2.48 7.62 -1.94
N ILE A 139 -2.04 8.64 -1.20
CA ILE A 139 -0.80 9.38 -1.44
C ILE A 139 0.41 8.47 -1.24
N ASP A 140 0.47 7.68 -0.17
CA ASP A 140 1.53 6.70 0.05
C ASP A 140 1.63 5.73 -1.13
N LYS A 141 0.52 5.08 -1.48
CA LYS A 141 0.50 4.03 -2.52
C LYS A 141 0.81 4.59 -3.90
N SER A 142 0.27 5.76 -4.25
CA SER A 142 0.55 6.40 -5.55
C SER A 142 1.97 6.95 -5.60
N THR A 143 2.44 7.63 -4.54
CA THR A 143 3.81 8.14 -4.44
C THR A 143 4.83 7.02 -4.50
N ILE A 144 4.70 5.99 -3.68
CA ILE A 144 5.67 4.87 -3.62
C ILE A 144 5.70 4.15 -4.97
N ASN A 145 4.56 3.91 -5.63
CA ASN A 145 4.55 3.33 -6.97
C ASN A 145 5.23 4.24 -8.02
N ASN A 146 4.93 5.54 -8.01
CA ASN A 146 5.53 6.50 -8.95
C ASN A 146 7.05 6.65 -8.72
N GLN A 147 7.50 6.66 -7.46
CA GLN A 147 8.92 6.68 -7.10
C GLN A 147 9.61 5.37 -7.50
N ILE A 148 8.98 4.20 -7.30
CA ILE A 148 9.51 2.91 -7.77
C ILE A 148 9.67 2.93 -9.30
N GLN A 149 8.67 3.41 -10.05
CA GLN A 149 8.75 3.49 -11.51
C GLN A 149 9.87 4.44 -11.97
N TYR A 150 9.96 5.63 -11.36
CA TYR A 150 11.05 6.59 -11.59
C TYR A 150 12.44 5.97 -11.37
N TYR A 151 12.62 5.18 -10.30
CA TYR A 151 13.91 4.54 -10.02
C TYR A 151 14.22 3.33 -10.93
N ILE A 152 13.21 2.66 -11.49
CA ILE A 152 13.40 1.64 -12.55
C ILE A 152 13.86 2.32 -13.86
N GLU A 153 13.20 3.41 -14.25
CA GLU A 153 13.55 4.14 -15.47
C GLU A 153 14.92 4.82 -15.34
N LEU A 154 15.27 5.35 -14.16
CA LEU A 154 16.61 5.85 -13.86
C LEU A 154 17.67 4.74 -13.90
N GLU A 155 17.33 3.51 -13.47
CA GLU A 155 18.25 2.36 -13.57
C GLU A 155 18.58 2.03 -15.02
N ASP A 156 17.58 1.94 -15.89
CA ASP A 156 17.78 1.65 -17.32
C ASP A 156 18.48 2.79 -18.07
N ALA A 157 18.21 4.04 -17.71
CA ALA A 157 18.95 5.20 -18.19
C ALA A 157 20.43 5.15 -17.77
N MET A 158 20.71 4.83 -16.50
CA MET A 158 22.08 4.66 -15.99
C MET A 158 22.80 3.49 -16.68
N ARG A 159 22.13 2.35 -16.86
CA ARG A 159 22.66 1.16 -17.55
C ARG A 159 23.05 1.50 -18.99
N SER A 160 22.17 2.24 -19.69
CA SER A 160 22.40 2.72 -21.06
C SER A 160 23.58 3.70 -21.13
N TYR A 161 23.66 4.65 -20.19
CA TYR A 161 24.75 5.63 -20.13
C TYR A 161 26.10 4.98 -19.84
N ILE A 162 26.18 4.12 -18.82
CA ILE A 162 27.42 3.44 -18.40
C ILE A 162 27.89 2.45 -19.48
N SER A 163 26.97 1.80 -20.21
CA SER A 163 27.31 0.97 -21.37
C SER A 163 27.97 1.79 -22.48
N ALA A 164 27.44 2.98 -22.79
CA ALA A 164 27.99 3.87 -23.81
C ALA A 164 29.32 4.55 -23.39
N HIS A 165 29.51 4.82 -22.09
CA HIS A 165 30.67 5.53 -21.53
C HIS A 165 31.56 4.60 -20.68
N ARG A 166 31.66 3.31 -21.03
CA ARG A 166 32.27 2.24 -20.21
C ARG A 166 33.63 2.59 -19.61
N THR A 167 34.50 3.29 -20.36
CA THR A 167 35.84 3.71 -19.93
C THR A 167 35.86 4.75 -18.80
N GLU A 168 34.75 5.46 -18.55
CA GLU A 168 34.62 6.41 -17.43
C GLU A 168 34.31 5.71 -16.10
N PHE A 169 33.82 4.46 -16.15
CA PHE A 169 33.37 3.68 -14.98
C PHE A 169 34.24 2.45 -14.72
N VAL A 170 34.73 1.78 -15.77
CA VAL A 170 35.56 0.57 -15.68
C VAL A 170 36.88 0.79 -16.46
N PRO A 171 38.04 0.83 -15.79
CA PRO A 171 39.33 0.90 -16.48
C PRO A 171 39.63 -0.40 -17.23
N ASP A 172 40.12 -0.29 -18.48
CA ASP A 172 40.28 -1.41 -19.44
C ASP A 172 41.14 -2.59 -18.96
N ASN A 173 41.94 -2.40 -17.90
CA ASN A 173 42.93 -3.37 -17.41
C ASN A 173 42.49 -4.14 -16.15
N VAL A 174 41.25 -3.99 -15.67
CA VAL A 174 40.78 -4.63 -14.43
C VAL A 174 39.71 -5.68 -14.73
N VAL A 175 39.82 -6.85 -14.09
CA VAL A 175 38.77 -7.88 -14.11
C VAL A 175 37.53 -7.32 -13.41
N GLY A 176 36.48 -7.06 -14.18
CA GLY A 176 35.24 -6.49 -13.66
C GLY A 176 34.49 -7.46 -12.75
N ASP A 177 33.85 -6.90 -11.74
CA ASP A 177 32.90 -7.60 -10.86
C ASP A 177 31.81 -8.33 -11.66
N ALA A 178 31.62 -9.62 -11.40
CA ALA A 178 30.72 -10.46 -12.18
C ALA A 178 29.23 -10.12 -12.00
N GLU A 179 28.82 -9.60 -10.83
CA GLU A 179 27.44 -9.14 -10.61
C GLU A 179 27.22 -7.81 -11.33
N ALA A 180 28.20 -6.90 -11.26
CA ALA A 180 28.19 -5.65 -12.01
C ALA A 180 28.21 -5.84 -13.54
N GLN A 181 28.93 -6.84 -14.06
CA GLN A 181 28.87 -7.21 -15.48
C GLN A 181 27.52 -7.83 -15.83
N SER A 182 26.99 -8.76 -15.01
CA SER A 182 25.67 -9.34 -15.24
C SER A 182 24.55 -8.29 -15.20
N TRP A 183 24.69 -7.21 -14.43
CA TRP A 183 23.79 -6.07 -14.45
C TRP A 183 23.92 -5.22 -15.73
N LEU A 184 25.14 -5.05 -16.25
CA LEU A 184 25.37 -4.32 -17.51
C LEU A 184 24.91 -5.11 -18.74
N GLU A 185 24.96 -6.44 -18.67
CA GLU A 185 24.64 -7.37 -19.77
C GLU A 185 23.17 -7.85 -19.79
N SER A 186 22.38 -7.64 -18.72
CA SER A 186 20.98 -8.07 -18.66
C SER A 186 20.09 -7.23 -19.58
N VAL A 187 19.77 -7.79 -20.75
CA VAL A 187 18.99 -7.11 -21.81
C VAL A 187 17.54 -6.82 -21.36
N PRO A 188 17.05 -5.57 -21.49
CA PRO A 188 15.63 -5.27 -21.34
C PRO A 188 14.83 -5.91 -22.48
N ILE A 189 13.86 -6.78 -22.13
CA ILE A 189 12.94 -7.37 -23.12
C ILE A 189 11.95 -6.30 -23.57
N ARG A 190 12.34 -5.52 -24.58
CA ARG A 190 11.40 -4.76 -25.41
C ARG A 190 10.85 -5.70 -26.48
N ASP A 191 9.56 -6.03 -26.36
CA ASP A 191 8.85 -6.84 -27.36
C ASP A 191 9.02 -6.21 -28.75
N SER A 192 9.67 -6.91 -29.68
CA SER A 192 10.04 -6.41 -31.01
C SER A 192 8.85 -6.44 -31.98
N GLY A 193 7.76 -5.81 -31.56
CA GLY A 193 6.43 -5.88 -32.16
C GLY A 193 6.09 -4.79 -33.19
N LEU A 194 7.07 -4.06 -33.75
CA LEU A 194 6.97 -3.34 -35.03
C LEU A 194 8.36 -2.80 -35.46
N GLN A 195 8.71 -2.93 -36.74
CA GLN A 195 9.82 -2.19 -37.37
C GLN A 195 9.29 -0.99 -38.17
N ASP A 196 10.21 -0.14 -38.63
CA ASP A 196 10.00 1.02 -39.52
C ASP A 196 9.20 2.22 -38.98
N SER A 197 9.84 3.02 -38.14
CA SER A 197 10.09 4.45 -38.49
C SER A 197 11.06 5.13 -37.51
N ILE A 198 12.12 5.76 -38.03
CA ILE A 198 13.05 6.60 -37.26
C ILE A 198 12.84 8.07 -37.66
N PRO A 199 12.41 8.96 -36.75
CA PRO A 199 12.39 10.40 -37.00
C PRO A 199 13.82 10.96 -37.03
N VAL A 200 14.37 11.16 -38.23
CA VAL A 200 15.69 11.79 -38.41
C VAL A 200 15.62 13.27 -38.02
N ALA A 201 16.60 13.73 -37.23
CA ALA A 201 16.67 15.13 -36.77
C ALA A 201 16.68 16.13 -37.96
N PRO A 202 15.92 17.24 -37.89
CA PRO A 202 15.79 18.17 -39.00
C PRO A 202 17.10 18.94 -39.25
N LYS A 203 17.59 18.86 -40.51
CA LYS A 203 18.78 19.58 -40.96
C LYS A 203 18.56 21.10 -40.95
N ARG A 204 19.64 21.85 -40.64
CA ARG A 204 19.72 23.29 -40.96
C ARG A 204 19.64 23.50 -42.47
N THR A 205 18.73 24.36 -42.91
CA THR A 205 18.76 25.06 -44.20
C THR A 205 18.20 26.48 -44.01
N SER A 206 18.56 27.41 -44.89
CA SER A 206 18.55 28.86 -44.65
C SER A 206 17.60 29.66 -45.57
N LEU A 207 17.51 30.97 -45.32
CA LEU A 207 16.78 32.03 -46.07
C LEU A 207 15.28 32.11 -45.74
N SER A 208 14.61 33.28 -45.68
CA SER A 208 15.01 34.69 -46.01
C SER A 208 14.25 35.75 -45.17
N GLN A 209 14.80 36.96 -45.03
CA GLN A 209 14.08 38.19 -44.57
C GLN A 209 13.30 38.86 -45.74
N PRO A 210 12.35 39.79 -45.50
CA PRO A 210 12.59 41.23 -45.14
C PRO A 210 12.08 41.59 -43.71
N ALA A 211 12.45 42.66 -42.98
CA ALA A 211 12.54 44.13 -43.22
C ALA A 211 11.16 44.81 -43.45
N ASP A 212 10.78 45.97 -42.87
CA ASP A 212 11.37 46.90 -41.87
C ASP A 212 10.23 47.60 -41.07
N THR A 213 10.36 47.95 -39.79
CA THR A 213 10.74 49.29 -39.26
C THR A 213 10.72 49.20 -37.70
N ALA A 214 11.68 49.68 -36.90
CA ALA A 214 12.20 51.04 -36.68
C ALA A 214 11.22 51.96 -35.91
N LEU A 215 11.51 52.58 -34.74
CA LEU A 215 12.68 52.62 -33.81
C LEU A 215 12.13 52.55 -32.35
N ARG A 216 12.78 52.81 -31.19
CA ARG A 216 14.12 53.25 -30.65
C ARG A 216 14.07 52.95 -29.12
N GLY A 217 15.12 52.87 -28.28
CA GLY A 217 16.59 52.90 -28.44
C GLY A 217 17.30 52.90 -27.06
N THR A 218 18.64 53.05 -27.06
CA THR A 218 19.57 53.29 -25.92
C THR A 218 19.85 52.20 -24.85
N LEU A 219 21.16 52.05 -24.58
CA LEU A 219 21.92 51.31 -23.54
C LEU A 219 23.18 52.16 -23.25
N PRO A 220 24.06 51.86 -22.27
CA PRO A 220 23.94 51.29 -20.90
C PRO A 220 24.48 52.36 -19.90
N PRO A 221 25.40 52.12 -18.91
CA PRO A 221 25.62 51.08 -17.88
C PRO A 221 25.29 51.70 -16.46
N PRO A 222 25.95 51.45 -15.28
CA PRO A 222 26.90 50.42 -14.80
C PRO A 222 26.47 49.76 -13.44
N LEU A 223 27.42 49.53 -12.51
CA LEU A 223 27.24 49.00 -11.14
C LEU A 223 27.41 50.09 -10.06
N ILE A 224 26.96 49.84 -8.81
CA ILE A 224 27.83 49.73 -7.59
C ILE A 224 27.00 49.32 -6.34
N LEU A 225 27.67 48.76 -5.32
CA LEU A 225 27.10 48.26 -4.05
C LEU A 225 26.95 49.34 -2.96
N VAL A 226 26.08 49.12 -1.97
CA VAL A 226 26.40 48.91 -0.52
C VAL A 226 25.14 49.07 0.37
N THR A 227 25.10 48.33 1.47
CA THR A 227 24.05 48.21 2.50
C THR A 227 23.87 49.42 3.43
N ARG A 228 22.69 49.59 4.05
CA ARG A 228 22.45 49.28 5.48
C ARG A 228 20.98 49.44 5.92
N ASP A 229 20.67 48.77 7.03
CA ASP A 229 19.72 49.06 8.13
C ASP A 229 18.79 50.31 7.94
N GLY A 230 17.46 50.29 8.15
CA GLY A 230 16.55 49.26 8.67
C GLY A 230 15.68 49.79 9.82
N ALA A 231 14.40 50.15 9.56
CA ALA A 231 13.41 50.51 10.61
C ALA A 231 11.92 50.53 10.14
N THR A 232 11.07 49.77 10.83
CA THR A 232 9.64 50.01 11.20
C THR A 232 8.72 50.96 10.41
N SER A 233 7.78 50.36 9.65
CA SER A 233 6.29 50.45 9.77
C SER A 233 5.50 51.79 9.90
N ALA A 234 4.45 51.89 9.05
CA ALA A 234 3.02 52.19 9.36
C ALA A 234 2.36 53.51 8.88
N SER A 235 1.13 53.37 8.30
CA SER A 235 0.07 54.40 8.06
C SER A 235 0.37 55.56 7.07
N GLN A 236 -0.57 56.23 6.37
CA GLN A 236 -2.05 56.22 6.12
C GLN A 236 -2.31 57.08 4.83
N SER A 237 -3.48 57.23 4.15
CA SER A 237 -4.80 56.55 4.02
C SER A 237 -5.66 57.23 2.89
N LEU A 238 -6.93 56.82 2.73
CA LEU A 238 -8.05 57.51 2.00
C LEU A 238 -8.06 57.50 0.44
N ALA A 239 -9.20 57.63 -0.28
CA ALA A 239 -10.60 57.95 0.10
C ALA A 239 -11.72 57.40 -0.84
N ALA A 240 -12.95 57.30 -0.28
CA ALA A 240 -14.29 57.59 -0.87
C ALA A 240 -14.92 56.69 -1.98
N SER A 241 -16.27 56.57 -2.16
CA SER A 241 -17.49 56.78 -1.32
C SER A 241 -18.78 56.36 -2.10
N ILE A 242 -19.98 56.36 -1.45
CA ILE A 242 -21.37 56.29 -2.02
C ILE A 242 -21.79 54.88 -2.53
N THR A 243 -22.90 54.19 -2.18
CA THR A 243 -24.02 54.22 -1.19
C THR A 243 -24.52 52.75 -1.01
N GLY A 244 -25.51 52.32 -0.19
CA GLY A 244 -26.52 52.96 0.67
C GLY A 244 -27.29 51.91 1.54
N GLN A 245 -28.47 52.24 2.10
CA GLN A 245 -29.22 51.42 3.09
C GLN A 245 -30.68 51.97 3.27
N PRO A 246 -31.58 51.55 4.22
CA PRO A 246 -31.63 50.45 5.22
C PRO A 246 -33.02 49.69 5.13
N PRO A 247 -33.77 49.24 6.18
CA PRO A 247 -33.53 48.88 7.61
C PRO A 247 -34.03 47.42 7.95
N ASN A 248 -34.23 46.90 9.19
CA ASN A 248 -34.48 47.49 10.51
C ASN A 248 -34.35 46.50 11.72
N ARG A 249 -34.35 47.03 12.97
CA ARG A 249 -34.58 46.41 14.31
C ARG A 249 -33.40 45.64 14.98
N ILE A 250 -32.87 46.05 16.15
CA ILE A 250 -33.38 46.11 17.58
C ILE A 250 -33.20 44.74 18.29
N CYS A 251 -32.62 44.60 19.51
CA CYS A 251 -31.93 45.54 20.43
C CYS A 251 -30.97 44.78 21.40
N SER A 252 -30.18 45.53 22.18
CA SER A 252 -29.25 45.04 23.22
C SER A 252 -29.57 45.57 24.63
N LEU A 253 -29.09 44.90 25.69
CA LEU A 253 -28.79 45.35 27.08
C LEU A 253 -28.18 44.11 27.80
N HIS A 254 -27.02 44.06 28.49
CA HIS A 254 -26.41 44.89 29.56
C HIS A 254 -27.24 44.95 30.86
N THR A 255 -26.70 44.82 32.09
CA THR A 255 -25.34 45.11 32.62
C THR A 255 -24.77 44.11 33.65
N SER A 256 -23.46 44.26 33.91
CA SER A 256 -22.62 43.83 35.06
C SER A 256 -23.13 44.28 36.46
N ALA A 257 -22.55 43.98 37.64
CA ALA A 257 -21.26 43.38 38.11
C ALA A 257 -21.46 42.65 39.50
N THR A 258 -20.53 42.29 40.42
CA THR A 258 -19.07 42.53 40.67
C THR A 258 -18.52 41.53 41.74
N GLY A 259 -17.24 41.11 41.68
CA GLY A 259 -16.44 40.52 42.80
C GLY A 259 -16.84 39.11 43.30
N ASP A 260 -16.04 38.37 44.09
CA ASP A 260 -14.61 38.45 44.46
C ASP A 260 -14.12 37.00 44.80
N SER A 261 -12.95 36.83 45.40
CA SER A 261 -12.05 35.69 45.24
C SER A 261 -12.09 34.57 46.30
N SER A 262 -11.55 33.42 45.88
CA SER A 262 -10.64 32.52 46.64
C SER A 262 -11.13 31.13 47.12
N LYS A 263 -10.13 30.23 47.14
CA LYS A 263 -9.95 28.95 47.88
C LYS A 263 -10.36 27.63 47.24
N ASP A 264 -9.40 26.71 47.36
CA ASP A 264 -9.43 25.29 47.05
C ASP A 264 -10.42 24.51 47.94
N ASN A 265 -10.88 23.36 47.44
CA ASN A 265 -10.43 22.10 48.03
C ASN A 265 -10.71 20.89 47.14
N SER A 266 -9.79 19.92 47.18
CA SER A 266 -9.97 18.60 46.59
C SER A 266 -10.33 17.58 47.68
N ARG A 267 -11.30 16.69 47.43
CA ARG A 267 -11.24 15.26 47.80
C ARG A 267 -12.43 14.42 47.31
N PHE A 268 -12.15 13.13 47.14
CA PHE A 268 -13.07 12.05 46.77
C PHE A 268 -13.89 11.55 47.97
N ILE A 269 -15.16 11.19 47.71
CA ILE A 269 -15.98 10.12 48.32
C ILE A 269 -17.09 9.79 47.29
N SER A 270 -17.58 8.57 47.06
CA SER A 270 -17.00 7.21 46.95
C SER A 270 -18.05 6.32 46.25
N GLU A 271 -17.67 5.14 45.76
CA GLU A 271 -18.65 4.14 45.31
C GLU A 271 -19.21 3.36 46.51
N GLU A 272 -20.54 3.18 46.58
CA GLU A 272 -21.27 1.99 47.07
C GLU A 272 -22.78 2.27 47.10
N ASP A 273 -23.53 1.79 46.09
CA ASP A 273 -24.86 1.13 46.24
C ASP A 273 -25.51 0.86 44.87
N LEU A 274 -25.60 -0.42 44.46
CA LEU A 274 -26.68 -1.03 43.63
C LEU A 274 -26.29 -2.47 43.24
N GLY A 275 -26.57 -3.43 44.13
CA GLY A 275 -26.37 -4.86 43.83
C GLY A 275 -27.50 -5.47 43.00
N SER A 276 -27.17 -6.44 42.13
CA SER A 276 -28.18 -7.35 41.56
C SER A 276 -27.63 -8.75 41.24
N VAL A 277 -28.51 -9.73 41.50
CA VAL A 277 -28.40 -11.21 41.45
C VAL A 277 -27.60 -11.78 40.26
N PRO A 278 -26.79 -12.85 40.45
CA PRO A 278 -26.03 -13.49 39.37
C PRO A 278 -26.91 -14.29 38.39
N ILE A 279 -26.44 -14.41 37.14
CA ILE A 279 -26.96 -15.33 36.12
C ILE A 279 -25.88 -16.37 35.83
N GLU A 280 -26.17 -17.66 36.04
CA GLU A 280 -25.26 -18.75 35.66
C GLU A 280 -25.24 -18.92 34.13
N LEU A 281 -24.23 -18.36 33.48
CA LEU A 281 -23.84 -18.76 32.14
C LEU A 281 -22.91 -19.97 32.24
N THR A 282 -23.32 -21.10 31.67
CA THR A 282 -22.54 -22.33 31.59
C THR A 282 -21.43 -22.20 30.54
N GLY A 283 -20.41 -21.43 30.88
CA GLY A 283 -19.26 -21.19 30.03
C GLY A 283 -18.43 -22.45 29.80
N TYR A 284 -18.16 -22.77 28.54
CA TYR A 284 -16.90 -23.42 28.19
C TYR A 284 -15.78 -22.39 28.34
N GLU A 285 -15.17 -22.33 29.53
CA GLU A 285 -13.94 -21.55 29.74
C GLU A 285 -12.81 -22.16 28.91
N LEU A 286 -12.58 -21.60 27.72
CA LEU A 286 -11.33 -21.79 26.99
C LEU A 286 -10.20 -21.21 27.83
N SER A 287 -9.46 -22.10 28.51
CA SER A 287 -8.48 -21.72 29.51
C SER A 287 -7.45 -20.75 28.94
N THR A 288 -7.36 -19.57 29.55
CA THR A 288 -6.37 -18.53 29.20
C THR A 288 -4.92 -18.97 29.43
N SER A 289 -4.69 -20.13 30.04
CA SER A 289 -3.38 -20.79 30.17
C SER A 289 -2.83 -21.39 28.88
N GLN A 290 -3.61 -21.46 27.79
CA GLN A 290 -3.20 -22.08 26.52
C GLN A 290 -2.74 -21.10 25.42
N TYR A 291 -2.68 -19.80 25.70
CA TYR A 291 -2.22 -18.81 24.72
C TYR A 291 -0.68 -18.71 24.68
N PRO A 292 -0.06 -18.49 23.50
CA PRO A 292 1.38 -18.24 23.38
C PRO A 292 1.83 -16.89 23.99
N THR A 293 1.95 -16.85 25.32
CA THR A 293 2.42 -15.70 26.09
C THR A 293 3.95 -15.64 26.15
N GLU A 294 4.62 -16.79 26.21
CA GLU A 294 6.07 -16.96 26.39
C GLU A 294 6.85 -16.87 25.07
N VAL A 295 6.80 -15.71 24.43
CA VAL A 295 7.87 -15.31 23.49
C VAL A 295 9.00 -14.71 24.35
N PRO A 296 10.25 -15.23 24.30
CA PRO A 296 11.35 -14.78 25.16
C PRO A 296 11.61 -13.27 25.12
N ASP A 297 12.12 -12.71 26.23
CA ASP A 297 12.42 -11.27 26.33
C ASP A 297 13.72 -10.88 25.59
N ASP A 298 14.67 -11.79 25.41
CA ASP A 298 15.93 -11.56 24.69
C ASP A 298 15.79 -11.60 23.13
N LEU A 299 14.77 -10.94 22.60
CA LEU A 299 14.55 -10.78 21.16
C LEU A 299 15.46 -9.70 20.55
N GLN A 300 16.72 -10.05 20.28
CA GLN A 300 17.62 -9.24 19.44
C GLN A 300 17.20 -9.33 17.95
N PRO A 301 16.75 -8.23 17.30
CA PRO A 301 15.97 -8.29 16.05
C PRO A 301 16.79 -8.40 14.74
N HIS A 302 17.91 -9.13 14.76
CA HIS A 302 18.95 -9.03 13.70
C HIS A 302 18.78 -9.93 12.46
N SER A 303 17.72 -10.72 12.35
CA SER A 303 17.48 -11.54 11.13
C SER A 303 16.03 -12.02 10.95
N PRO A 304 15.43 -11.90 9.74
CA PRO A 304 14.14 -12.54 9.41
C PRO A 304 14.12 -14.07 9.60
N ARG A 305 15.29 -14.74 9.51
CA ARG A 305 15.43 -16.18 9.77
C ARG A 305 15.20 -16.53 11.25
N TYR A 306 15.72 -15.69 12.16
CA TYR A 306 15.52 -15.88 13.60
C TYR A 306 14.06 -15.66 13.99
N VAL A 307 13.43 -14.61 13.44
CA VAL A 307 11.99 -14.33 13.56
C VAL A 307 11.15 -15.52 13.13
N ALA A 308 11.45 -16.08 11.94
CA ALA A 308 10.75 -17.24 11.42
C ALA A 308 10.91 -18.49 12.32
N SER A 309 12.09 -18.72 12.91
CA SER A 309 12.31 -19.80 13.89
C SER A 309 11.46 -19.58 15.14
N VAL A 310 11.57 -18.42 15.81
CA VAL A 310 10.84 -18.14 17.06
C VAL A 310 9.33 -18.31 16.88
N MET A 311 8.78 -17.89 15.73
CA MET A 311 7.37 -18.14 15.40
C MET A 311 7.07 -19.63 15.15
N TYR A 312 7.90 -20.32 14.38
CA TYR A 312 7.76 -21.75 14.07
C TYR A 312 7.81 -22.60 15.35
N ASP A 313 8.86 -22.45 16.16
CA ASP A 313 9.08 -23.19 17.40
C ASP A 313 7.90 -22.98 18.37
N CYS A 314 7.40 -21.74 18.47
CA CYS A 314 6.22 -21.38 19.25
C CYS A 314 4.93 -22.06 18.73
N LEU A 315 4.70 -22.10 17.41
CA LEU A 315 3.55 -22.78 16.80
C LEU A 315 3.57 -24.29 17.05
N ILE A 316 4.74 -24.93 16.93
CA ILE A 316 4.90 -26.37 17.19
C ILE A 316 4.69 -26.69 18.67
N GLN A 317 5.24 -25.87 19.59
CA GLN A 317 5.04 -26.03 21.04
C GLN A 317 3.55 -26.01 21.43
N HIS A 318 2.73 -25.21 20.75
CA HIS A 318 1.28 -25.13 20.98
C HIS A 318 0.47 -26.13 20.11
N GLY A 319 1.13 -27.13 19.53
CA GLY A 319 0.46 -28.22 18.81
C GLY A 319 -0.15 -27.79 17.46
N CYS A 320 0.53 -26.90 16.73
CA CYS A 320 0.39 -26.87 15.27
C CYS A 320 1.20 -28.03 14.68
N PRO A 321 0.69 -28.79 13.69
CA PRO A 321 1.46 -29.88 13.10
C PRO A 321 2.72 -29.39 12.38
N ASP A 322 3.87 -30.00 12.65
CA ASP A 322 5.06 -29.88 11.80
C ASP A 322 4.91 -30.78 10.57
N LEU A 323 5.13 -30.21 9.39
CA LEU A 323 5.16 -30.92 8.11
C LEU A 323 6.53 -30.90 7.43
N THR A 324 7.56 -30.33 8.05
CA THR A 324 8.95 -30.28 7.52
C THR A 324 9.51 -31.67 7.20
N ALA A 325 9.24 -32.67 8.05
CA ALA A 325 9.63 -34.06 7.77
C ALA A 325 8.68 -34.81 6.81
N SER A 326 7.49 -34.26 6.51
CA SER A 326 6.44 -34.94 5.74
C SER A 326 6.37 -34.51 4.27
N ILE A 327 6.95 -33.37 3.92
CA ILE A 327 6.96 -32.79 2.57
C ILE A 327 8.14 -33.34 1.76
N ASP A 328 7.89 -33.71 0.51
CA ASP A 328 8.92 -34.16 -0.43
C ASP A 328 9.80 -32.96 -0.86
N PRO A 329 11.11 -32.95 -0.54
CA PRO A 329 12.01 -31.83 -0.84
C PRO A 329 12.31 -31.66 -2.34
N LEU A 330 11.98 -32.65 -3.16
CA LEU A 330 12.06 -32.61 -4.63
C LEU A 330 10.66 -32.44 -5.28
N GLY A 331 9.59 -32.49 -4.48
CA GLY A 331 8.20 -32.42 -4.93
C GLY A 331 7.66 -31.01 -5.16
N PHE A 332 8.50 -29.98 -5.10
CA PHE A 332 8.13 -28.57 -5.24
C PHE A 332 8.02 -28.12 -6.71
N SER A 333 7.25 -27.05 -6.95
CA SER A 333 7.36 -26.26 -8.18
C SER A 333 8.73 -25.56 -8.28
N SER A 334 9.25 -25.40 -9.50
CA SER A 334 10.54 -24.74 -9.75
C SER A 334 10.52 -23.24 -9.42
N SER A 335 9.36 -22.60 -9.58
CA SER A 335 9.06 -21.22 -9.19
C SER A 335 7.87 -21.18 -8.24
N ALA A 336 7.58 -20.00 -7.69
CA ALA A 336 6.25 -19.72 -7.17
C ALA A 336 5.19 -19.90 -8.28
N VAL A 337 3.99 -20.31 -7.88
CA VAL A 337 2.81 -20.47 -8.75
C VAL A 337 1.81 -19.31 -8.59
N ALA A 338 1.94 -18.52 -7.53
CA ALA A 338 1.33 -17.21 -7.38
C ALA A 338 2.15 -16.35 -6.39
N GLU A 339 2.12 -15.03 -6.55
CA GLU A 339 2.72 -14.07 -5.61
C GLU A 339 1.64 -13.15 -5.04
N GLY A 340 1.38 -13.24 -3.75
CA GLY A 340 0.50 -12.34 -3.00
C GLY A 340 1.30 -11.29 -2.25
N GLY A 341 0.66 -10.25 -1.72
CA GLY A 341 1.35 -9.21 -0.94
C GLY A 341 2.08 -9.80 0.28
N PHE A 342 1.39 -10.68 0.99
CA PHE A 342 1.83 -11.30 2.25
C PHE A 342 2.74 -12.54 2.09
N GLY A 343 2.86 -13.13 0.89
CA GLY A 343 3.61 -14.37 0.70
C GLY A 343 3.68 -14.92 -0.72
N ASP A 344 4.65 -15.81 -0.93
CA ASP A 344 4.85 -16.55 -2.18
C ASP A 344 4.14 -17.91 -2.09
N ILE A 345 3.29 -18.28 -3.05
CA ILE A 345 2.62 -19.60 -3.08
C ILE A 345 3.45 -20.57 -3.92
N TRP A 346 3.80 -21.71 -3.33
CA TRP A 346 4.50 -22.82 -3.99
C TRP A 346 3.58 -24.04 -4.05
N ALA A 347 3.67 -24.82 -5.13
CA ALA A 347 3.06 -26.15 -5.15
C ALA A 347 4.05 -27.16 -4.56
N GLY A 348 3.55 -28.11 -3.75
CA GLY A 348 4.36 -29.17 -3.14
C GLY A 348 3.66 -30.52 -3.11
N ARG A 349 4.28 -31.52 -2.46
CA ARG A 349 3.73 -32.88 -2.27
C ARG A 349 4.14 -33.42 -0.89
N LEU A 350 3.33 -34.32 -0.31
CA LEU A 350 3.78 -35.15 0.81
C LEU A 350 4.47 -36.42 0.30
N TYR A 351 5.49 -36.89 1.01
CA TYR A 351 6.18 -38.15 0.72
C TYR A 351 5.21 -39.31 0.48
N ASN A 352 5.47 -40.11 -0.57
CA ASN A 352 4.70 -41.29 -0.94
C ASN A 352 3.21 -41.04 -1.28
N THR A 353 2.75 -39.79 -1.38
CA THR A 353 1.39 -39.45 -1.79
C THR A 353 1.32 -38.91 -3.22
N ARG A 354 0.14 -39.00 -3.85
CA ARG A 354 -0.14 -38.28 -5.10
C ARG A 354 -0.73 -36.87 -4.89
N GLY A 355 -1.08 -36.53 -3.65
CA GLY A 355 -1.66 -35.24 -3.28
C GLY A 355 -0.72 -34.08 -3.58
N LYS A 356 -1.30 -32.96 -4.00
CA LYS A 356 -0.62 -31.67 -4.11
C LYS A 356 -0.90 -30.84 -2.86
N LEU A 357 0.07 -30.02 -2.47
CA LEU A 357 -0.03 -29.05 -1.39
C LEU A 357 0.07 -27.63 -1.94
N ALA A 358 -0.64 -26.69 -1.31
CA ALA A 358 -0.35 -25.27 -1.39
C ALA A 358 0.51 -24.87 -0.19
N ILE A 359 1.72 -24.35 -0.46
CA ILE A 359 2.69 -23.94 0.56
C ILE A 359 2.87 -22.43 0.46
N LYS A 360 2.31 -21.70 1.42
CA LYS A 360 2.32 -20.23 1.47
C LYS A 360 3.49 -19.76 2.31
N LEU A 361 4.50 -19.23 1.64
CA LEU A 361 5.78 -18.82 2.20
C LEU A 361 5.71 -17.35 2.64
N LEU A 362 5.76 -17.09 3.95
CA LEU A 362 5.53 -15.75 4.50
C LEU A 362 6.71 -14.80 4.21
N ARG A 363 6.38 -13.54 3.90
CA ARG A 363 7.37 -12.47 3.65
C ARG A 363 7.35 -11.43 4.76
N PHE A 364 8.29 -11.54 5.69
CA PHE A 364 8.56 -10.55 6.73
C PHE A 364 9.50 -9.45 6.19
N ALA A 365 9.21 -8.19 6.49
CA ALA A 365 10.12 -7.08 6.23
C ALA A 365 11.28 -7.09 7.26
N PRO A 366 12.42 -6.42 6.97
CA PRO A 366 13.42 -6.11 7.98
C PRO A 366 12.80 -5.30 9.13
N LEU A 367 13.14 -5.65 10.37
CA LEU A 367 12.48 -5.11 11.56
C LEU A 367 13.12 -3.78 12.02
N THR A 368 12.28 -2.86 12.47
CA THR A 368 12.68 -1.75 13.37
C THR A 368 12.33 -2.14 14.81
N GLU A 369 13.13 -1.70 15.78
CA GLU A 369 13.22 -2.35 17.11
C GLU A 369 11.89 -2.37 17.90
N ASP A 370 11.19 -1.23 17.98
CA ASP A 370 10.03 -1.05 18.87
C ASP A 370 8.72 -1.74 18.43
N ALA A 371 8.57 -2.06 17.13
CA ALA A 371 7.31 -2.56 16.55
C ALA A 371 7.08 -4.07 16.75
N THR A 372 8.09 -4.80 17.22
CA THR A 372 8.28 -6.22 16.92
C THR A 372 7.40 -7.19 17.73
N LYS A 373 7.50 -7.14 19.06
CA LYS A 373 7.04 -8.26 19.91
C LYS A 373 5.51 -8.42 19.96
N LYS A 374 4.74 -7.33 19.85
CA LYS A 374 3.26 -7.37 19.82
C LYS A 374 2.77 -8.01 18.52
N ASP A 375 3.34 -7.60 17.39
CA ASP A 375 2.88 -7.98 16.07
C ASP A 375 3.26 -9.42 15.71
N LEU A 376 4.46 -9.87 16.10
CA LEU A 376 4.85 -11.29 15.97
C LEU A 376 3.96 -12.20 16.83
N LYS A 377 3.58 -11.78 18.04
CA LYS A 377 2.58 -12.49 18.86
C LYS A 377 1.20 -12.53 18.18
N ARG A 378 0.76 -11.45 17.54
CA ARG A 378 -0.49 -11.44 16.75
C ARG A 378 -0.44 -12.46 15.62
N ILE A 379 0.55 -12.35 14.72
CA ILE A 379 0.68 -13.23 13.55
C ILE A 379 0.72 -14.70 14.00
N THR A 380 1.51 -15.01 15.04
CA THR A 380 1.61 -16.37 15.62
C THR A 380 0.25 -16.87 16.14
N ARG A 381 -0.48 -16.06 16.90
CA ARG A 381 -1.81 -16.40 17.42
C ARG A 381 -2.83 -16.63 16.30
N GLU A 382 -2.80 -15.83 15.23
CA GLU A 382 -3.76 -15.95 14.14
C GLU A 382 -3.48 -17.17 13.24
N ILE A 383 -2.19 -17.53 13.03
CA ILE A 383 -1.82 -18.82 12.39
C ILE A 383 -2.24 -20.00 13.29
N TYR A 384 -2.06 -19.89 14.61
CA TYR A 384 -2.55 -20.88 15.57
C TYR A 384 -4.08 -21.01 15.52
N ASN A 385 -4.82 -19.91 15.48
CA ASN A 385 -6.28 -19.90 15.35
C ASN A 385 -6.71 -20.61 14.05
N TRP A 386 -6.06 -20.31 12.92
CA TRP A 386 -6.30 -21.02 11.66
C TRP A 386 -6.03 -22.53 11.78
N SER A 387 -5.00 -22.95 12.53
CA SER A 387 -4.70 -24.38 12.78
C SER A 387 -5.83 -25.15 13.48
N LYS A 388 -6.76 -24.45 14.16
CA LYS A 388 -7.89 -25.06 14.87
C LYS A 388 -9.22 -24.99 14.09
N LEU A 389 -9.23 -24.38 12.90
CA LEU A 389 -10.43 -24.35 12.05
C LEU A 389 -10.66 -25.71 11.38
N ASP A 390 -11.86 -26.25 11.52
CA ASP A 390 -12.27 -27.49 10.86
C ASP A 390 -13.75 -27.42 10.43
N HIS A 391 -13.96 -27.04 9.17
CA HIS A 391 -15.29 -26.90 8.59
C HIS A 391 -15.27 -27.15 7.08
N GLU A 392 -16.35 -27.69 6.52
CA GLU A 392 -16.43 -28.08 5.10
C GLU A 392 -16.08 -26.90 4.17
N ASN A 393 -16.57 -25.69 4.47
CA ASN A 393 -16.37 -24.52 3.62
C ASN A 393 -15.20 -23.59 4.02
N VAL A 394 -14.31 -24.04 4.90
CA VAL A 394 -13.06 -23.35 5.26
C VAL A 394 -11.86 -24.17 4.76
N ASN A 395 -10.83 -23.49 4.24
CA ASN A 395 -9.57 -24.12 3.88
C ASN A 395 -8.81 -24.51 5.15
N LYS A 396 -8.43 -25.78 5.28
CA LYS A 396 -7.80 -26.30 6.50
C LYS A 396 -6.29 -26.08 6.44
N LEU A 397 -5.75 -25.40 7.44
CA LEU A 397 -4.30 -25.38 7.66
C LEU A 397 -3.88 -26.78 8.13
N MET A 398 -3.16 -27.51 7.28
CA MET A 398 -2.68 -28.86 7.59
C MET A 398 -1.54 -28.84 8.61
N GLY A 399 -0.80 -27.74 8.66
CA GLY A 399 0.37 -27.55 9.52
C GLY A 399 1.26 -26.41 9.03
N VAL A 400 2.43 -26.31 9.63
CA VAL A 400 3.49 -25.36 9.24
C VAL A 400 4.79 -26.09 8.94
N THR A 401 5.72 -25.39 8.28
CA THR A 401 7.04 -25.92 7.94
C THR A 401 8.04 -24.79 7.81
N MET A 402 9.32 -25.06 8.05
CA MET A 402 10.40 -24.17 7.61
C MET A 402 10.80 -24.52 6.17
N PHE A 403 10.53 -23.62 5.22
CA PHE A 403 10.86 -23.81 3.81
C PHE A 403 11.71 -22.63 3.32
N ARG A 404 12.84 -22.92 2.66
CA ARG A 404 13.82 -21.89 2.22
C ARG A 404 14.15 -20.86 3.33
N GLU A 405 14.38 -21.38 4.54
CA GLU A 405 14.70 -20.62 5.77
C GLU A 405 13.64 -19.63 6.26
N ARG A 406 12.41 -19.69 5.73
CA ARG A 406 11.25 -18.88 6.16
C ARG A 406 10.11 -19.78 6.63
N LEU A 407 9.26 -19.25 7.51
CA LEU A 407 8.04 -19.92 7.96
C LEU A 407 7.04 -20.01 6.79
N ALA A 408 6.48 -21.20 6.58
CA ALA A 408 5.44 -21.45 5.59
C ALA A 408 4.23 -22.17 6.19
N MET A 409 3.05 -21.78 5.72
CA MET A 409 1.77 -22.39 6.04
C MET A 409 1.39 -23.39 4.95
N VAL A 410 0.88 -24.56 5.32
CA VAL A 410 0.65 -25.68 4.40
C VAL A 410 -0.83 -26.06 4.39
N SER A 411 -1.44 -26.15 3.21
CA SER A 411 -2.83 -26.58 3.02
C SER A 411 -2.99 -27.45 1.78
N GLU A 412 -4.17 -28.06 1.61
CA GLU A 412 -4.50 -28.87 0.43
C GLU A 412 -4.53 -28.00 -0.85
N TRP A 413 -4.01 -28.52 -1.96
CA TRP A 413 -4.07 -27.82 -3.23
C TRP A 413 -5.45 -27.90 -3.88
N MET A 414 -6.05 -26.74 -4.15
CA MET A 414 -7.41 -26.65 -4.70
C MET A 414 -7.37 -26.63 -6.24
N GLU A 415 -7.59 -27.80 -6.85
CA GLU A 415 -7.36 -28.05 -8.28
C GLU A 415 -8.11 -27.13 -9.25
N HIS A 416 -9.29 -26.60 -8.91
CA HIS A 416 -10.04 -25.69 -9.78
C HIS A 416 -9.63 -24.21 -9.63
N GLY A 417 -8.72 -23.90 -8.71
CA GLY A 417 -8.24 -22.55 -8.41
C GLY A 417 -9.23 -21.75 -7.55
N ASN A 418 -9.31 -20.44 -7.78
CA ASN A 418 -10.24 -19.56 -7.08
C ASN A 418 -11.61 -19.48 -7.77
N LEU A 419 -12.63 -19.09 -6.99
CA LEU A 419 -14.03 -19.01 -7.40
C LEU A 419 -14.21 -18.07 -8.61
N ARG A 420 -13.47 -16.96 -8.67
CA ARG A 420 -13.43 -16.02 -9.81
C ARG A 420 -13.07 -16.72 -11.14
N GLN A 421 -11.98 -17.50 -11.14
CA GLN A 421 -11.58 -18.28 -12.32
C GLN A 421 -12.55 -19.44 -12.60
N TYR A 422 -13.02 -20.12 -11.54
CA TYR A 422 -13.94 -21.25 -11.65
C TYR A 422 -15.29 -20.86 -12.27
N LEU A 423 -15.91 -19.75 -11.84
CA LEU A 423 -17.16 -19.20 -12.40
C LEU A 423 -17.01 -18.81 -13.88
N SER A 424 -15.83 -18.34 -14.27
CA SER A 424 -15.50 -17.98 -15.65
C SER A 424 -15.36 -19.20 -16.56
N ARG A 425 -14.96 -20.36 -16.01
CA ARG A 425 -14.87 -21.65 -16.72
C ARG A 425 -16.19 -22.43 -16.70
N ASN A 426 -17.01 -22.27 -15.65
CA ASN A 426 -18.19 -23.09 -15.37
C ASN A 426 -19.50 -22.29 -15.41
N LEU A 427 -19.85 -21.77 -16.58
CA LEU A 427 -21.02 -20.89 -16.78
C LEU A 427 -22.37 -21.48 -16.32
N LYS A 428 -22.49 -22.81 -16.24
CA LYS A 428 -23.72 -23.53 -15.84
C LYS A 428 -23.78 -23.94 -14.37
N VAL A 429 -22.80 -23.56 -13.53
CA VAL A 429 -22.81 -23.94 -12.10
C VAL A 429 -23.97 -23.27 -11.36
N ASN A 430 -24.58 -23.95 -10.38
CA ASN A 430 -25.61 -23.35 -9.53
C ASN A 430 -25.00 -22.32 -8.57
N ARG A 431 -24.92 -21.06 -9.04
CA ARG A 431 -24.38 -19.91 -8.27
C ARG A 431 -25.13 -19.65 -6.95
N ARG A 432 -26.37 -20.15 -6.78
CA ARG A 432 -27.14 -20.03 -5.52
C ARG A 432 -26.58 -20.93 -4.42
N ALA A 433 -26.38 -22.21 -4.73
CA ALA A 433 -25.76 -23.18 -3.83
C ALA A 433 -24.30 -22.82 -3.48
N LEU A 434 -23.60 -22.11 -4.38
CA LEU A 434 -22.30 -21.52 -4.08
C LEU A 434 -22.40 -20.44 -2.99
N CYS A 435 -23.36 -19.50 -3.08
CA CYS A 435 -23.60 -18.51 -2.01
C CYS A 435 -23.93 -19.18 -0.66
N VAL A 436 -24.67 -20.29 -0.64
CA VAL A 436 -24.94 -21.06 0.59
C VAL A 436 -23.67 -21.64 1.20
N GLN A 437 -22.76 -22.22 0.40
CA GLN A 437 -21.46 -22.71 0.90
C GLN A 437 -20.61 -21.59 1.50
N ILE A 438 -20.56 -20.42 0.85
CA ILE A 438 -19.83 -19.25 1.38
C ILE A 438 -20.47 -18.78 2.70
N ALA A 439 -21.81 -18.73 2.77
CA ALA A 439 -22.54 -18.35 3.98
C ALA A 439 -22.29 -19.31 5.16
N ARG A 440 -22.22 -20.63 4.91
CA ARG A 440 -21.83 -21.62 5.92
C ARG A 440 -20.41 -21.38 6.43
N GLY A 441 -19.47 -21.14 5.52
CA GLY A 441 -18.08 -20.82 5.86
C GLY A 441 -17.96 -19.58 6.75
N VAL A 442 -18.60 -18.46 6.38
CA VAL A 442 -18.56 -17.22 7.19
C VAL A 442 -19.35 -17.35 8.49
N ALA A 443 -20.46 -18.09 8.52
CA ALA A 443 -21.20 -18.36 9.76
C ALA A 443 -20.35 -19.12 10.78
N TYR A 444 -19.63 -20.17 10.34
CA TYR A 444 -18.68 -20.90 11.18
C TYR A 444 -17.53 -20.00 11.68
N LEU A 445 -16.93 -19.19 10.81
CA LEU A 445 -15.86 -18.25 11.20
C LEU A 445 -16.33 -17.28 12.29
N HIS A 446 -17.52 -16.70 12.13
CA HIS A 446 -18.08 -15.77 13.11
C HIS A 446 -18.50 -16.45 14.42
N GLU A 447 -18.90 -17.72 14.37
CA GLU A 447 -19.19 -18.54 15.57
C GLU A 447 -17.94 -18.81 16.41
N VAL A 448 -16.78 -19.04 15.77
CA VAL A 448 -15.47 -19.15 16.44
C VAL A 448 -14.79 -17.80 16.69
N ASN A 449 -15.53 -16.69 16.58
CA ASN A 449 -15.07 -15.29 16.76
C ASN A 449 -13.93 -14.85 15.80
N MET A 450 -13.76 -15.52 14.67
CA MET A 450 -12.76 -15.16 13.66
C MET A 450 -13.37 -14.24 12.59
N VAL A 451 -12.69 -13.11 12.34
CA VAL A 451 -13.03 -12.14 11.30
C VAL A 451 -12.11 -12.34 10.10
N HIS A 452 -12.67 -12.38 8.89
CA HIS A 452 -11.92 -12.65 7.66
C HIS A 452 -11.22 -11.39 7.12
N GLY A 453 -11.90 -10.25 7.11
CA GLY A 453 -11.33 -8.94 6.78
C GLY A 453 -11.11 -8.64 5.28
N ASP A 454 -11.12 -9.67 4.43
CA ASP A 454 -10.97 -9.57 2.96
C ASP A 454 -11.75 -10.68 2.22
N LEU A 455 -13.08 -10.70 2.33
CA LEU A 455 -13.94 -11.64 1.60
C LEU A 455 -14.18 -11.15 0.15
N LYS A 456 -13.79 -11.99 -0.82
CA LYS A 456 -14.01 -11.83 -2.27
C LYS A 456 -13.82 -13.17 -2.98
N ALA A 457 -14.32 -13.34 -4.21
CA ALA A 457 -14.22 -14.62 -4.94
C ALA A 457 -12.77 -15.00 -5.36
N CYS A 458 -11.80 -14.09 -5.24
CA CYS A 458 -10.39 -14.43 -5.37
C CYS A 458 -9.82 -15.19 -4.16
N ASN A 459 -10.38 -14.96 -2.96
CA ASN A 459 -9.95 -15.54 -1.68
C ASN A 459 -10.80 -16.76 -1.27
N ILE A 460 -11.61 -17.26 -2.20
CA ILE A 460 -12.42 -18.47 -2.04
C ILE A 460 -11.92 -19.47 -3.08
N LEU A 461 -11.33 -20.57 -2.64
CA LEU A 461 -10.84 -21.64 -3.50
C LEU A 461 -11.92 -22.69 -3.76
N VAL A 462 -11.70 -23.51 -4.79
CA VAL A 462 -12.62 -24.56 -5.22
C VAL A 462 -11.88 -25.90 -5.28
N SER A 463 -12.25 -26.83 -4.41
CA SER A 463 -11.71 -28.19 -4.40
C SER A 463 -12.11 -28.98 -5.66
N LEU A 464 -11.43 -30.10 -5.93
CA LEU A 464 -11.70 -30.95 -7.10
C LEU A 464 -13.19 -31.35 -7.25
N ASN A 465 -13.89 -31.53 -6.13
CA ASN A 465 -15.30 -31.93 -6.06
C ASN A 465 -16.29 -30.74 -6.17
N GLY A 466 -15.80 -29.51 -6.39
CA GLY A 466 -16.65 -28.31 -6.47
C GLY A 466 -17.05 -27.71 -5.11
N ILE A 467 -16.50 -28.21 -4.01
CA ILE A 467 -16.71 -27.64 -2.66
C ILE A 467 -15.85 -26.38 -2.51
N LEU A 468 -16.48 -25.29 -2.07
CA LEU A 468 -15.84 -24.00 -1.83
C LEU A 468 -15.07 -23.99 -0.51
N LYS A 469 -13.94 -23.30 -0.49
CA LYS A 469 -12.98 -23.24 0.63
C LYS A 469 -12.52 -21.80 0.84
N ILE A 470 -13.05 -21.12 1.85
CA ILE A 470 -12.60 -19.78 2.25
C ILE A 470 -11.15 -19.85 2.75
N THR A 471 -10.29 -18.94 2.29
CA THR A 471 -8.86 -18.89 2.61
C THR A 471 -8.34 -17.45 2.56
N ASP A 472 -7.04 -17.24 2.79
CA ASP A 472 -6.41 -15.91 2.76
C ASP A 472 -6.84 -15.04 3.96
N PHE A 473 -6.80 -15.64 5.15
CA PHE A 473 -7.00 -15.01 6.47
C PHE A 473 -5.94 -13.95 6.83
N ASP A 474 -5.18 -13.44 5.86
CA ASP A 474 -4.05 -12.55 6.07
C ASP A 474 -4.46 -11.25 6.76
N TYR A 475 -5.69 -10.77 6.56
CA TYR A 475 -6.21 -9.60 7.27
C TYR A 475 -6.67 -9.89 8.70
N SER A 476 -6.95 -11.15 9.09
CA SER A 476 -7.04 -11.51 10.51
C SER A 476 -5.62 -11.45 11.10
N ILE A 477 -4.68 -12.14 10.44
CA ILE A 477 -3.25 -12.24 10.77
C ILE A 477 -2.58 -10.86 10.92
N SER A 478 -2.91 -9.89 10.05
CA SER A 478 -2.24 -8.59 9.94
C SER A 478 -3.04 -7.39 10.45
N SER A 479 -4.20 -7.58 11.10
CA SER A 479 -5.21 -6.51 11.34
C SER A 479 -4.77 -5.27 12.12
N GLU A 480 -3.64 -5.31 12.85
CA GLU A 480 -2.97 -4.14 13.47
C GLU A 480 -1.45 -4.12 13.15
N CYS A 481 -0.99 -4.93 12.19
CA CYS A 481 0.41 -5.27 12.03
C CYS A 481 1.19 -4.20 11.25
N SER A 482 2.11 -3.54 11.94
CA SER A 482 3.00 -2.50 11.44
C SER A 482 4.24 -3.04 10.70
N LEU A 483 4.51 -4.35 10.75
CA LEU A 483 5.74 -5.01 10.27
C LEU A 483 5.93 -5.08 8.73
N GLY A 484 5.35 -4.14 7.98
CA GLY A 484 5.50 -4.07 6.53
C GLY A 484 5.02 -5.32 5.78
N LEU A 485 4.14 -6.12 6.39
CA LEU A 485 3.57 -7.34 5.81
C LEU A 485 2.68 -6.95 4.63
N SER A 486 3.28 -6.86 3.45
CA SER A 486 2.88 -5.83 2.49
C SER A 486 1.46 -6.05 1.93
N VAL A 487 0.57 -5.08 2.15
CA VAL A 487 -0.84 -5.07 1.70
C VAL A 487 -0.96 -4.80 0.18
N THR A 488 0.08 -5.16 -0.57
CA THR A 488 0.23 -4.97 -2.01
C THR A 488 -0.02 -6.28 -2.74
N THR A 489 -1.30 -6.65 -2.88
CA THR A 489 -1.73 -7.65 -3.86
C THR A 489 -1.31 -7.21 -5.26
N ARG A 490 -0.18 -7.74 -5.77
CA ARG A 490 0.39 -7.45 -7.10
C ARG A 490 -0.43 -8.03 -8.28
N MET A 491 -1.74 -8.21 -8.09
CA MET A 491 -2.70 -8.67 -9.12
C MET A 491 -3.90 -7.72 -9.21
N GLY A 492 -3.65 -6.51 -9.68
CA GLY A 492 -4.68 -5.51 -9.99
C GLY A 492 -5.14 -4.64 -8.82
N GLY A 493 -5.73 -3.50 -9.14
CA GLY A 493 -6.34 -2.60 -8.16
C GLY A 493 -7.70 -3.10 -7.65
N GLY A 494 -8.15 -2.53 -6.53
CA GLY A 494 -9.51 -2.66 -6.04
C GLY A 494 -9.84 -3.87 -5.16
N THR A 495 -9.35 -3.91 -3.91
CA THR A 495 -10.11 -4.57 -2.82
C THR A 495 -11.26 -3.68 -2.33
N TYR A 496 -11.18 -2.36 -2.56
CA TYR A 496 -12.13 -1.34 -2.06
C TYR A 496 -13.61 -1.60 -2.44
N ARG A 497 -13.88 -2.35 -3.52
CA ARG A 497 -15.23 -2.74 -3.96
C ARG A 497 -15.94 -3.72 -3.00
N TRP A 498 -15.20 -4.41 -2.13
CA TRP A 498 -15.71 -5.33 -1.10
C TRP A 498 -15.54 -4.76 0.33
N MET A 499 -14.81 -3.66 0.50
CA MET A 499 -14.61 -3.03 1.82
C MET A 499 -15.84 -2.25 2.25
N ALA A 500 -16.16 -2.34 3.54
CA ALA A 500 -17.27 -1.61 4.14
C ALA A 500 -17.01 -0.09 4.18
N PRO A 501 -18.03 0.78 4.07
CA PRO A 501 -17.87 2.23 3.96
C PRO A 501 -17.14 2.84 5.16
N GLU A 502 -17.39 2.34 6.37
CA GLU A 502 -16.71 2.78 7.59
C GLU A 502 -15.19 2.53 7.56
N LEU A 503 -14.73 1.54 6.78
CA LEU A 503 -13.29 1.26 6.60
C LEU A 503 -12.64 2.15 5.52
N LEU A 504 -13.37 3.11 4.95
CA LEU A 504 -12.97 3.93 3.80
C LEU A 504 -13.32 5.42 3.92
N LEU A 505 -14.32 5.78 4.73
CA LEU A 505 -14.88 7.12 4.82
C LEU A 505 -14.71 7.78 6.20
N ASP A 506 -14.53 6.98 7.26
CA ASP A 506 -14.45 7.48 8.63
C ASP A 506 -13.02 7.97 8.93
N GLU A 507 -12.89 9.05 9.70
CA GLU A 507 -11.59 9.67 10.01
C GLU A 507 -10.69 8.80 10.90
N ASP A 508 -11.31 8.01 11.79
CA ASP A 508 -10.71 6.96 12.61
C ASP A 508 -11.44 5.64 12.29
N PRO A 509 -10.99 4.89 11.26
CA PRO A 509 -11.75 3.76 10.74
C PRO A 509 -11.76 2.59 11.75
N PRO A 510 -12.94 2.03 12.09
CA PRO A 510 -13.04 1.00 13.13
C PRO A 510 -12.29 -0.27 12.74
N GLN A 511 -11.85 -1.04 13.75
CA GLN A 511 -11.26 -2.35 13.49
C GLN A 511 -12.21 -3.26 12.70
N ARG A 512 -11.63 -4.02 11.76
CA ARG A 512 -12.34 -5.08 11.02
C ARG A 512 -13.05 -6.00 12.00
N ASN A 513 -14.34 -6.21 11.77
CA ASN A 513 -15.24 -6.92 12.67
C ASN A 513 -16.27 -7.74 11.86
N THR A 514 -17.12 -8.50 12.54
CA THR A 514 -18.13 -9.35 11.88
C THR A 514 -19.10 -8.55 10.99
N LYS A 515 -19.41 -7.29 11.31
CA LYS A 515 -20.26 -6.43 10.45
C LYS A 515 -19.54 -5.95 9.18
N THR A 516 -18.21 -5.80 9.20
CA THR A 516 -17.44 -5.49 7.98
C THR A 516 -17.35 -6.70 7.05
N ASP A 517 -17.24 -7.90 7.61
CA ASP A 517 -17.33 -9.16 6.84
C ASP A 517 -18.70 -9.34 6.18
N ILE A 518 -19.80 -8.95 6.82
CA ILE A 518 -21.15 -9.08 6.23
C ILE A 518 -21.34 -8.16 5.02
N TYR A 519 -20.75 -6.96 5.04
CA TYR A 519 -20.71 -6.09 3.86
C TYR A 519 -19.94 -6.77 2.71
N ALA A 520 -18.74 -7.28 3.01
CA ALA A 520 -17.90 -7.98 2.04
C ALA A 520 -18.55 -9.29 1.53
N LEU A 521 -19.33 -9.98 2.35
CA LEU A 521 -20.13 -11.16 1.99
C LEU A 521 -21.24 -10.80 0.99
N GLY A 522 -21.97 -9.70 1.21
CA GLY A 522 -22.97 -9.20 0.26
C GLY A 522 -22.35 -8.86 -1.10
N MET A 523 -21.21 -8.18 -1.09
CA MET A 523 -20.43 -7.89 -2.31
C MET A 523 -19.88 -9.17 -2.98
N THR A 524 -19.46 -10.15 -2.20
CA THR A 524 -19.00 -11.47 -2.68
C THR A 524 -20.14 -12.28 -3.30
N PHE A 525 -21.38 -12.18 -2.80
CA PHE A 525 -22.54 -12.80 -3.43
C PHE A 525 -22.92 -12.12 -4.74
N LEU A 526 -22.88 -10.78 -4.81
CA LEU A 526 -23.07 -10.05 -6.07
C LEU A 526 -22.04 -10.48 -7.12
N GLU A 527 -20.78 -10.56 -6.73
CA GLU A 527 -19.71 -11.10 -7.56
C GLU A 527 -19.99 -12.56 -7.97
N THR A 528 -20.33 -13.44 -7.02
CA THR A 528 -20.54 -14.88 -7.27
C THR A 528 -21.70 -15.13 -8.25
N ILE A 529 -22.77 -14.35 -8.14
CA ILE A 529 -23.96 -14.45 -8.99
C ILE A 529 -23.72 -13.86 -10.39
N THR A 530 -23.03 -12.73 -10.51
CA THR A 530 -22.79 -12.06 -11.81
C THR A 530 -21.56 -12.58 -12.54
N ASN A 531 -20.53 -13.00 -11.82
CA ASN A 531 -19.13 -13.06 -12.28
C ASN A 531 -18.62 -11.70 -12.82
N ALA A 532 -19.05 -10.59 -12.20
CA ALA A 532 -18.53 -9.24 -12.40
C ALA A 532 -17.99 -8.68 -11.08
N ASN A 533 -17.22 -7.59 -11.09
CA ASN A 533 -16.77 -6.95 -9.86
C ASN A 533 -17.92 -6.08 -9.30
N PRO A 534 -18.09 -5.94 -7.97
CA PRO A 534 -19.06 -5.01 -7.41
C PRO A 534 -18.81 -3.57 -7.89
N TYR A 535 -19.88 -2.79 -8.07
CA TYR A 535 -19.84 -1.49 -8.77
C TYR A 535 -19.26 -1.58 -10.19
N SER A 536 -19.64 -2.60 -10.98
CA SER A 536 -19.15 -2.81 -12.35
C SER A 536 -19.41 -1.64 -13.30
N GLU A 537 -20.35 -0.74 -12.98
CA GLU A 537 -20.58 0.51 -13.68
C GLU A 537 -19.53 1.61 -13.44
N CYS A 538 -18.62 1.41 -12.47
CA CYS A 538 -17.55 2.35 -12.12
C CYS A 538 -16.20 1.90 -12.71
N GLN A 539 -15.63 2.74 -13.58
CA GLN A 539 -14.34 2.50 -14.25
C GLN A 539 -13.13 2.80 -13.34
N HIS A 540 -13.26 3.76 -12.42
CA HIS A 540 -12.17 4.21 -11.56
C HIS A 540 -12.57 4.18 -10.08
N GLU A 541 -11.60 3.94 -9.18
CA GLU A 541 -11.82 3.81 -7.74
C GLU A 541 -12.42 5.09 -7.12
N SER A 542 -12.07 6.27 -7.64
CA SER A 542 -12.66 7.56 -7.25
C SER A 542 -14.16 7.70 -7.55
N GLN A 543 -14.70 6.95 -8.52
CA GLN A 543 -16.14 6.89 -8.78
C GLN A 543 -16.86 6.04 -7.73
N ILE A 544 -16.19 5.01 -7.20
CA ILE A 544 -16.70 4.13 -6.13
C ILE A 544 -16.71 4.91 -4.82
N TYR A 545 -15.60 5.59 -4.47
CA TYR A 545 -15.51 6.46 -3.30
C TYR A 545 -16.64 7.50 -3.29
N ARG A 546 -16.85 8.18 -4.42
CA ARG A 546 -17.95 9.16 -4.61
C ARG A 546 -19.35 8.56 -4.45
N LYS A 547 -19.54 7.27 -4.77
CA LYS A 547 -20.80 6.56 -4.53
C LYS A 547 -20.98 6.23 -3.04
N LEU A 548 -19.95 5.67 -2.41
CA LEU A 548 -19.97 5.35 -0.98
C LEU A 548 -20.21 6.61 -0.14
N SER A 549 -19.52 7.72 -0.44
CA SER A 549 -19.70 9.02 0.23
C SER A 549 -21.04 9.73 -0.06
N ARG A 550 -21.99 9.04 -0.72
CA ARG A 550 -23.36 9.49 -1.02
C ARG A 550 -24.41 8.43 -0.63
N ASN A 551 -23.98 7.36 0.03
CA ASN A 551 -24.79 6.18 0.32
C ASN A 551 -25.40 5.52 -0.95
N GLU A 552 -24.69 5.59 -2.09
CA GLU A 552 -25.10 4.94 -3.34
C GLU A 552 -24.62 3.47 -3.39
N HIS A 553 -25.56 2.52 -3.39
CA HIS A 553 -25.31 1.09 -3.62
C HIS A 553 -24.97 0.77 -5.11
N PRO A 554 -24.49 -0.44 -5.43
CA PRO A 554 -24.32 -0.89 -6.81
C PRO A 554 -25.65 -0.94 -7.57
N LYS A 555 -25.63 -0.66 -8.88
CA LYS A 555 -26.82 -0.85 -9.74
C LYS A 555 -27.26 -2.33 -9.76
N ARG A 556 -28.57 -2.58 -9.64
CA ARG A 556 -29.19 -3.91 -9.75
C ARG A 556 -29.03 -4.48 -11.17
N PRO A 557 -28.34 -5.61 -11.37
CA PRO A 557 -28.27 -6.28 -12.66
C PRO A 557 -29.53 -7.14 -12.86
N GLU A 558 -30.57 -6.61 -13.50
CA GLU A 558 -31.87 -7.30 -13.67
C GLU A 558 -31.78 -8.64 -14.45
N GLU A 559 -30.73 -8.84 -15.27
CA GLU A 559 -30.42 -10.14 -15.90
C GLU A 559 -30.17 -11.24 -14.86
N TYR A 560 -29.49 -10.89 -13.77
CA TYR A 560 -29.04 -11.82 -12.72
C TYR A 560 -29.95 -11.81 -11.48
N PHE A 561 -30.63 -10.69 -11.24
CA PHE A 561 -31.57 -10.47 -10.14
C PHE A 561 -32.92 -9.96 -10.67
N PRO A 562 -33.62 -10.69 -11.54
CA PRO A 562 -34.87 -10.20 -12.14
C PRO A 562 -35.98 -10.03 -11.09
N ALA A 563 -37.01 -9.25 -11.42
CA ALA A 563 -38.19 -8.98 -10.58
C ALA A 563 -39.05 -10.22 -10.19
N THR A 564 -38.59 -11.44 -10.52
CA THR A 564 -39.03 -12.71 -9.92
C THR A 564 -38.90 -12.68 -8.39
N GLU A 565 -39.65 -13.54 -7.71
CA GLU A 565 -39.61 -13.64 -6.25
C GLU A 565 -38.20 -13.92 -5.71
N TRP A 566 -37.50 -14.95 -6.24
CA TRP A 566 -36.13 -15.25 -5.84
C TRP A 566 -35.17 -14.07 -6.09
N GLY A 567 -35.24 -13.43 -7.26
CA GLY A 567 -34.35 -12.32 -7.60
C GLY A 567 -34.59 -11.09 -6.72
N ALA A 568 -35.84 -10.81 -6.38
CA ALA A 568 -36.21 -9.76 -5.42
C ALA A 568 -35.78 -10.08 -3.98
N ARG A 569 -36.01 -11.32 -3.51
CA ARG A 569 -35.60 -11.77 -2.16
C ARG A 569 -34.08 -11.79 -2.00
N MET A 570 -33.36 -12.29 -3.01
CA MET A 570 -31.90 -12.29 -3.01
C MET A 570 -31.35 -10.85 -3.06
N TRP A 571 -31.88 -9.97 -3.92
CA TRP A 571 -31.44 -8.57 -3.94
C TRP A 571 -31.74 -7.84 -2.62
N SER A 572 -32.87 -8.12 -1.97
CA SER A 572 -33.18 -7.58 -0.63
C SER A 572 -32.20 -8.08 0.44
N LEU A 573 -31.79 -9.36 0.39
CA LEU A 573 -30.77 -9.90 1.28
C LEU A 573 -29.40 -9.22 1.06
N LEU A 574 -29.00 -8.98 -0.19
CA LEU A 574 -27.78 -8.21 -0.48
C LEU A 574 -27.87 -6.79 0.08
N PHE A 575 -29.02 -6.14 -0.08
CA PHE A 575 -29.28 -4.80 0.44
C PHE A 575 -29.11 -4.69 1.96
N GLN A 576 -29.58 -5.70 2.69
CA GLN A 576 -29.38 -5.81 4.14
C GLN A 576 -27.91 -6.08 4.50
N CYS A 577 -27.20 -6.89 3.70
CA CYS A 577 -25.78 -7.20 3.95
C CYS A 577 -24.88 -5.97 3.81
N TRP A 578 -25.14 -5.12 2.81
CA TRP A 578 -24.32 -3.93 2.53
C TRP A 578 -24.93 -2.60 3.01
N ASP A 579 -25.75 -2.63 4.07
CA ASP A 579 -26.31 -1.42 4.69
C ASP A 579 -25.18 -0.46 5.13
N PHE A 580 -25.39 0.86 4.95
CA PHE A 580 -24.43 1.88 5.36
C PHE A 580 -24.32 2.03 6.88
N ASN A 581 -25.32 1.56 7.65
CA ASN A 581 -25.23 1.42 9.10
C ASN A 581 -24.78 -0.02 9.47
N PRO A 582 -23.56 -0.22 10.02
CA PRO A 582 -23.06 -1.56 10.37
C PRO A 582 -23.93 -2.31 11.38
N VAL A 583 -24.68 -1.60 12.23
CA VAL A 583 -25.55 -2.20 13.25
C VAL A 583 -26.75 -2.91 12.60
N LEU A 584 -27.29 -2.37 11.50
CA LEU A 584 -28.46 -2.93 10.80
C LEU A 584 -28.14 -4.20 9.98
N ARG A 585 -26.87 -4.39 9.60
CA ARG A 585 -26.44 -5.58 8.84
C ARG A 585 -26.76 -6.88 9.62
N PRO A 586 -27.29 -7.94 8.96
CA PRO A 586 -27.59 -9.21 9.62
C PRO A 586 -26.32 -9.91 10.13
N THR A 587 -26.47 -10.93 10.99
CA THR A 587 -25.37 -11.85 11.29
C THR A 587 -25.20 -12.89 10.19
N ALA A 588 -24.02 -13.51 10.07
CA ALA A 588 -23.79 -14.55 9.06
C ALA A 588 -24.76 -15.75 9.20
N ASN A 589 -25.13 -16.08 10.44
CA ASN A 589 -26.16 -17.08 10.73
C ASN A 589 -27.56 -16.67 10.27
N THR A 590 -27.92 -15.38 10.33
CA THR A 590 -29.18 -14.87 9.75
C THR A 590 -29.14 -14.88 8.22
N VAL A 591 -28.01 -14.50 7.61
CA VAL A 591 -27.81 -14.57 6.16
C VAL A 591 -27.95 -16.01 5.65
N LEU A 592 -27.29 -16.97 6.30
CA LEU A 592 -27.38 -18.38 5.98
C LEU A 592 -28.81 -18.92 6.08
N LYS A 593 -29.54 -18.58 7.16
CA LYS A 593 -30.95 -18.98 7.32
C LYS A 593 -31.82 -18.46 6.18
N SER A 594 -31.68 -17.19 5.79
CA SER A 594 -32.40 -16.63 4.64
C SER A 594 -32.13 -17.39 3.35
N LEU A 595 -30.86 -17.71 3.06
CA LEU A 595 -30.50 -18.47 1.85
C LEU A 595 -31.06 -19.90 1.85
N LEU A 596 -31.05 -20.59 3.00
CA LEU A 596 -31.59 -21.95 3.11
C LEU A 596 -33.11 -21.98 2.93
N VAL A 597 -33.83 -20.93 3.35
CA VAL A 597 -35.26 -20.79 3.02
C VAL A 597 -35.44 -20.62 1.50
N PHE A 598 -34.56 -19.85 0.83
CA PHE A 598 -34.64 -19.68 -0.64
C PHE A 598 -34.37 -20.97 -1.43
N GLU A 599 -33.63 -21.95 -0.89
CA GLU A 599 -33.41 -23.26 -1.54
C GLU A 599 -34.55 -24.27 -1.29
N ASN A 600 -35.23 -24.20 -0.13
CA ASN A 600 -36.33 -25.12 0.20
C ASN A 600 -37.65 -24.79 -0.52
N GLU A 601 -37.72 -23.65 -1.23
CA GLU A 601 -38.93 -23.11 -1.86
C GLU A 601 -38.83 -23.06 -3.40
N THR A 602 -37.80 -23.68 -4.00
CA THR A 602 -37.57 -23.72 -5.47
C THR A 602 -37.21 -25.09 -6.00
#